data_AF-A0AAW3I1F4-F1
#
_entry.id   AF-A0AAW3I1F4-F1
#
_cell.length_a   1.000
_cell.length_b   1.000
_cell.length_c   1.000
_cell.angle_alpha   90.00
_cell.angle_beta   90.00
_cell.angle_gamma   90.00
#
_symmetry.space_group_name_H-M   'P 1'
#
loop_
_entity.id
_entity.type
_entity.pdbx_description
1 polymer ?
#
loop_
_entity_poly.entity_id
_entity_poly.type
_entity_poly.pdbx_seq_one_letter_code
_entity_poly.pdbx_strand_id
1 'polypeptide(L)' 'MPKLKQGTIVPTQEEDEAINRGIAADVDTCELSATDVKQMKKLGPPKANVPQEEPHIPH' A
#
# COMPACT_ATOMS: atom_id res chain seq x y z
N MET A 1 -10.60 -4.42 -14.98
CA MET A 1 -9.62 -3.75 -14.10
C MET A 1 -9.36 -2.36 -14.67
N PRO A 2 -9.42 -1.29 -13.86
CA PRO A 2 -9.05 0.05 -14.34
C PRO A 2 -7.60 0.03 -14.82
N LYS A 3 -7.31 0.81 -15.87
CA LYS A 3 -5.96 0.91 -16.42
C LYS A 3 -5.05 1.55 -15.37
N LEU A 4 -3.90 0.93 -15.12
CA LEU A 4 -2.86 1.49 -14.27
C LEU A 4 -2.39 2.84 -14.85
N LYS A 5 -2.00 3.76 -13.98
CA LYS A 5 -1.46 5.06 -14.40
C LYS A 5 -0.14 4.86 -15.13
N GLN A 6 0.17 5.73 -16.08
CA GLN A 6 1.47 5.72 -16.73
C GLN A 6 2.58 5.91 -15.69
N GLY A 7 3.65 5.12 -15.79
CA GLY A 7 4.74 5.10 -14.80
C GLY A 7 4.49 4.18 -13.60
N THR A 8 3.40 3.40 -13.57
CA THR A 8 3.23 2.39 -12.52
C THR A 8 4.29 1.30 -12.68
N ILE A 9 5.12 1.12 -11.64
CA ILE A 9 6.11 0.06 -11.55
C ILE A 9 5.44 -1.14 -10.90
N VAL A 10 5.51 -2.29 -11.57
CA VAL A 10 5.05 -3.57 -11.03
C VAL A 10 6.29 -4.31 -10.53
N PRO A 11 6.31 -4.81 -9.28
CA PRO A 11 7.43 -5.58 -8.75
C PRO A 11 7.76 -6.78 -9.65
N THR A 12 9.05 -7.09 -9.74
CA THR A 12 9.49 -8.41 -10.21
C THR A 12 9.07 -9.50 -9.21
N GLN A 13 9.12 -10.76 -9.63
CA GLN A 13 8.77 -11.88 -8.75
C GLN A 13 9.65 -11.91 -7.48
N GLU A 14 10.95 -11.66 -7.61
CA GLU A 14 11.86 -11.62 -6.47
C GLU A 14 11.50 -10.49 -5.49
N GLU A 15 11.17 -9.32 -6.02
CA GLU A 15 10.73 -8.18 -5.21
C GLU A 15 9.38 -8.45 -4.53
N ASP A 16 8.43 -9.07 -5.24
CA ASP A 16 7.15 -9.47 -4.65
C ASP A 16 7.34 -10.48 -3.52
N GLU A 17 8.20 -11.48 -3.71
CA GLU A 17 8.55 -12.44 -2.66
C GLU A 17 9.25 -11.76 -1.48
N ALA A 18 10.13 -10.79 -1.72
CA ALA A 18 10.78 -10.03 -0.67
C ALA A 18 9.79 -9.17 0.13
N ILE A 19 8.83 -8.53 -0.54
CA ILE A 19 7.74 -7.77 0.09
C ILE A 19 6.91 -8.71 0.97
N ASN A 20 6.48 -9.86 0.43
CA ASN A 20 5.69 -10.84 1.16
C ASN A 20 6.43 -11.40 2.40
N ARG A 21 7.75 -11.66 2.29
CA ARG A 21 8.57 -12.04 3.45
C ARG A 21 8.63 -10.95 4.51
N GLY A 22 8.74 -9.69 4.09
CA GLY A 22 8.76 -8.54 5.00
C GLY A 22 7.45 -8.42 5.78
N ILE A 23 6.32 -8.50 5.09
CA ILE A 23 4.98 -8.47 5.70
C ILE A 23 4.82 -9.63 6.71
N ALA A 24 5.24 -10.84 6.34
CA ALA A 24 5.12 -12.01 7.23
C ALA A 24 6.06 -11.98 8.45
N ALA A 25 7.18 -11.26 8.37
CA ALA A 25 8.13 -11.11 9.47
C ALA A 25 7.73 -10.03 10.47
N ASP A 26 6.78 -9.15 10.11
CA ASP A 26 6.31 -8.07 10.97
C ASP A 26 5.33 -8.60 12.02
N VAL A 27 5.72 -8.48 13.30
CA VAL A 27 4.95 -8.96 14.46
C VAL A 27 3.65 -8.16 14.63
N ASP A 28 3.62 -6.90 14.19
CA ASP A 28 2.46 -6.03 14.31
C ASP A 28 1.49 -6.18 13.11
N THR A 29 1.87 -6.94 12.08
CA THR A 29 1.01 -7.21 10.93
C THR A 29 -0.09 -8.21 11.29
N CYS A 30 -1.36 -7.83 11.09
CA CYS A 30 -2.53 -8.67 11.31
C CYS A 30 -3.34 -8.86 10.02
N GLU A 31 -3.77 -10.10 9.77
CA GLU A 31 -4.70 -10.41 8.68
C GLU A 31 -6.13 -9.97 9.04
N LEU A 32 -6.79 -9.20 8.17
CA LEU A 32 -8.16 -8.71 8.38
C LEU A 32 -9.17 -9.51 7.58
N SER A 33 -10.20 -10.04 8.25
CA SER A 33 -11.32 -10.68 7.57
C SER A 33 -12.30 -9.66 6.98
N ALA A 34 -13.15 -10.08 6.05
CA ALA A 34 -14.20 -9.23 5.50
C ALA A 34 -15.17 -8.71 6.57
N THR A 35 -15.37 -9.47 7.66
CA THR A 35 -16.20 -9.05 8.80
C THR A 35 -15.55 -7.93 9.58
N ASP A 36 -14.24 -8.00 9.80
CA ASP A 36 -13.47 -6.96 10.51
C ASP A 36 -13.52 -5.64 9.74
N VAL A 37 -13.29 -5.71 8.42
CA VAL A 37 -13.35 -4.54 7.53
C VAL A 37 -14.76 -3.92 7.51
N LYS A 38 -15.82 -4.73 7.61
CA LYS A 38 -17.21 -4.24 7.61
C LYS A 38 -17.54 -3.42 8.86
N GLN A 39 -16.91 -3.73 9.99
CA GLN A 39 -17.13 -3.03 11.26
C GLN A 39 -16.32 -1.72 11.36
N MET A 40 -15.32 -1.53 10.49
CA MET A 40 -14.50 -0.32 10.46
C MET A 40 -15.28 0.88 9.90
N LYS A 41 -15.09 2.04 10.54
CA LYS A 41 -15.67 3.29 10.06
C LYS A 41 -14.95 3.75 8.80
N LYS A 42 -15.69 3.99 7.72
CA LYS A 42 -15.14 4.62 6.52
C LYS A 42 -14.72 6.05 6.84
N LEU A 43 -13.41 6.28 6.88
CA LEU A 43 -12.85 7.61 6.86
C LEU A 43 -12.85 8.02 5.38
N GLY A 44 -13.58 9.08 5.04
CA GLY A 44 -13.61 9.62 3.67
C GLY A 44 -12.19 10.00 3.19
N PRO A 45 -12.04 10.41 1.92
CA PRO A 45 -10.72 10.76 1.40
C PRO A 45 -10.02 11.77 2.32
N PRO A 46 -8.70 11.60 2.57
CA PRO A 46 -7.96 12.54 3.39
C PRO A 46 -8.14 13.95 2.83
N LYS A 47 -8.48 14.90 3.71
CA LYS A 47 -8.50 16.32 3.34
C LYS A 47 -7.05 16.71 3.04
N ALA A 48 -6.73 16.89 1.76
CA ALA A 48 -5.39 17.28 1.31
C ALA A 48 -5.04 18.66 1.87
N ASN A 49 -4.45 18.71 3.06
CA ASN A 49 -3.87 19.92 3.65
C ASN A 49 -2.35 19.79 3.85
N VAL A 50 -1.76 18.69 3.36
CA VAL A 50 -0.32 18.47 3.32
C VAL A 50 0.04 18.11 1.88
N PRO A 51 0.89 18.90 1.21
CA PRO A 51 1.52 18.48 -0.03
C PRO A 51 2.24 17.15 0.22
N GLN A 52 1.98 16.13 -0.60
CA GLN A 52 2.85 14.96 -0.62
C GLN A 52 4.21 15.45 -1.12
N GLU A 53 5.22 15.50 -0.25
CA GLU A 53 6.60 15.64 -0.71
C GLU A 53 6.90 14.44 -1.61
N GLU A 54 7.11 14.74 -2.90
CA GLU A 54 7.63 13.77 -3.84
C GLU A 54 9.06 13.43 -3.36
N PRO A 55 9.36 12.17 -3.00
CA PRO A 55 10.70 11.82 -2.56
C PRO A 55 11.66 12.10 -3.72
N HIS A 56 12.58 13.04 -3.52
CA HIS A 56 13.63 13.36 -4.47
C HIS A 56 14.57 12.15 -4.61
N ILE A 57 14.37 11.35 -5.66
CA ILE A 57 15.30 10.29 -6.05
C ILE A 57 16.40 10.94 -6.90
N PRO A 58 17.66 11.04 -6.42
CA PRO A 58 18.75 11.59 -7.23
C PRO A 58 19.05 10.69 -8.43
N HIS A 59 19.37 11.33 -9.56
CA HIS A 59 19.71 10.72 -10.85
C HIS A 59 21.07 10.01 -10.85
#